data_AF-A0A7K2N120-F1
#
_entry.id   AF-A0A7K2N120-F1
#
_cell.length_a   1.000
_cell.length_b   1.000
_cell.length_c   1.000
_cell.angle_alpha   90.00
_cell.angle_beta   90.00
_cell.angle_gamma   90.00
#
_symmetry.space_group_name_H-M   'P 1'
#
loop_
_entity.id
_entity.type
_entity.pdbx_description
1 polymer ?
#
loop_
_entity_poly.entity_id
_entity_poly.type
_entity_poly.pdbx_seq_one_letter_code
_entity_poly.pdbx_strand_id
1 'polypeptide(L)'
;MQADKQLSTEIDANVPTAARMYDFYLGGKDNYAADRAAVGELDKVVPSTRRLALNNRRFLQRVVRVLAEDYGIRQFLDHGSGLPTQDNVHQIAQRVAPESRVVYVDNDPMVL
;
A
#
# COMPACT_ATOMS: atom_id res chain seq x y z
N MET A 1 -16.29 -16.88 -13.29
CA MET A 1 -16.36 -15.40 -13.23
C MET A 1 -17.45 -15.05 -12.25
N GLN A 2 -17.11 -14.62 -11.04
CA GLN A 2 -18.13 -14.10 -10.11
C GLN A 2 -18.47 -12.68 -10.56
N ALA A 3 -19.73 -12.51 -10.98
CA ALA A 3 -20.32 -11.23 -11.35
C ALA A 3 -20.53 -10.35 -10.09
N ASP A 4 -20.31 -9.04 -10.25
CA ASP A 4 -20.82 -7.94 -9.44
C ASP A 4 -20.82 -8.11 -7.91
N LYS A 5 -19.65 -8.43 -7.33
CA LYS A 5 -19.45 -8.10 -5.91
C LYS A 5 -19.14 -6.61 -5.83
N GLN A 6 -20.16 -5.81 -5.55
CA GLN A 6 -19.98 -4.39 -5.26
C GLN A 6 -18.98 -4.25 -4.10
N LEU A 7 -17.96 -3.41 -4.30
CA LEU A 7 -16.98 -3.13 -3.25
C LEU A 7 -17.70 -2.47 -2.07
N SER A 8 -17.39 -2.94 -0.87
CA SER A 8 -17.89 -2.31 0.35
C SER A 8 -17.29 -0.91 0.44
N THR A 9 -18.14 0.08 0.70
CA THR A 9 -17.71 1.43 1.07
C THR A 9 -17.60 1.60 2.59
N GLU A 10 -17.94 0.57 3.36
CA GLU A 10 -17.93 0.59 4.82
C GLU A 10 -16.62 0.03 5.37
N ILE A 11 -16.04 0.73 6.35
CA ILE A 11 -14.86 0.30 7.09
C ILE A 11 -15.33 -0.58 8.26
N ASP A 12 -15.18 -1.90 8.13
CA ASP A 12 -15.38 -2.83 9.23
C ASP A 12 -14.06 -3.04 10.00
N ALA A 13 -14.02 -2.54 11.23
CA ALA A 13 -12.87 -2.65 12.12
C ALA A 13 -12.61 -4.07 12.67
N ASN A 14 -13.58 -5.00 12.50
CA ASN A 14 -13.50 -6.37 13.03
C ASN A 14 -13.03 -7.40 11.99
N VAL A 15 -13.06 -7.05 10.70
CA VAL A 15 -12.58 -7.91 9.61
C VAL A 15 -11.22 -7.39 9.19
N PRO A 16 -10.13 -8.17 9.21
CA PRO A 16 -8.82 -7.67 8.82
C PRO A 16 -8.73 -7.44 7.30
N THR A 17 -7.94 -6.46 6.86
CA THR A 17 -7.63 -6.27 5.42
C THR A 17 -6.13 -6.28 5.15
N ALA A 18 -5.74 -6.66 3.92
CA ALA A 18 -4.34 -6.70 3.52
C ALA A 18 -3.66 -5.32 3.63
N ALA A 19 -4.36 -4.23 3.28
CA ALA A 19 -3.83 -2.87 3.39
C ALA A 19 -3.51 -2.49 4.84
N ARG A 20 -4.42 -2.76 5.78
CA ARG A 20 -4.22 -2.48 7.23
C ARG A 20 -3.20 -3.40 7.89
N MET A 21 -3.15 -4.67 7.51
CA MET A 21 -2.09 -5.58 7.94
C MET A 21 -0.71 -5.12 7.45
N TYR A 22 -0.63 -4.66 6.20
CA TYR A 22 0.60 -4.13 5.62
C TYR A 22 1.04 -2.82 6.31
N ASP A 23 0.10 -1.92 6.61
CA ASP A 23 0.34 -0.73 7.43
C ASP A 23 0.98 -1.09 8.78
N PHE A 24 0.44 -2.08 9.49
CA PHE A 24 1.02 -2.55 10.76
C PHE A 24 2.45 -3.11 10.59
N TYR A 25 2.70 -3.87 9.52
CA TYR A 25 4.05 -4.36 9.22
C TYR A 25 5.04 -3.21 8.96
N LEU A 26 4.59 -2.11 8.36
CA LEU A 26 5.39 -0.91 8.14
C LEU A 26 5.51 -0.01 9.37
N GLY A 27 4.83 -0.35 10.48
CA GLY A 27 4.83 0.43 11.72
C GLY A 27 3.87 1.62 11.70
N GLY A 28 2.88 1.60 10.81
CA GLY A 28 1.80 2.56 10.80
C GLY A 28 0.76 2.32 11.90
N LYS A 29 -0.21 3.21 11.96
CA LYS A 29 -1.25 3.28 13.00
C LYS A 29 -2.67 3.09 12.46
N ASP A 30 -2.80 3.00 11.14
CA ASP A 30 -4.09 2.93 10.46
C ASP A 30 -4.48 1.45 10.32
N ASN A 31 -4.59 0.79 11.47
CA ASN A 31 -4.90 -0.63 11.61
C ASN A 31 -5.65 -0.88 12.93
N TYR A 32 -6.58 -1.83 12.90
CA TYR A 32 -7.40 -2.18 14.05
C TYR A 32 -6.87 -3.42 14.77
N ALA A 33 -7.52 -3.77 15.88
CA ALA A 33 -7.16 -4.95 16.66
C ALA A 33 -7.25 -6.24 15.85
N ALA A 34 -8.24 -6.36 14.96
CA ALA A 34 -8.42 -7.51 14.07
C ALA A 34 -7.22 -7.69 13.12
N ASP A 35 -6.70 -6.61 12.54
CA ASP A 35 -5.53 -6.65 11.65
C ASP A 35 -4.28 -7.13 12.39
N ARG A 36 -4.04 -6.61 13.60
CA ARG A 36 -2.89 -6.99 14.44
C ARG A 36 -2.97 -8.44 14.89
N ALA A 37 -4.18 -8.92 15.24
CA ALA A 37 -4.40 -10.32 15.57
C ALA A 37 -4.11 -11.23 14.36
N ALA A 38 -4.60 -10.86 13.18
CA ALA A 38 -4.34 -11.60 11.95
C ALA A 38 -2.84 -11.63 11.58
N VAL A 39 -2.13 -10.50 11.74
CA VAL A 39 -0.66 -10.46 11.60
C VAL A 39 0.01 -11.41 12.60
N GLY A 40 -0.45 -11.42 13.87
CA GLY A 40 0.10 -12.31 14.89
C GLY A 40 -0.03 -13.78 14.54
N GLU A 41 -1.15 -14.20 13.95
CA GLU A 41 -1.31 -15.57 13.45
C GLU A 41 -0.47 -15.84 12.20
N LEU A 42 -0.40 -14.88 11.27
CA LEU A 42 0.41 -15.02 10.06
C LEU A 42 1.90 -15.15 10.39
N ASP A 43 2.41 -14.37 11.34
CA ASP A 43 3.82 -14.37 11.72
C ASP A 43 4.26 -15.71 12.37
N LYS A 44 3.34 -16.47 12.96
CA LYS A 44 3.63 -17.84 13.45
C LYS A 44 3.91 -18.80 12.30
N VAL A 45 3.29 -18.58 11.15
CA VAL A 45 3.40 -19.46 9.95
C VAL A 45 4.50 -18.95 9.01
N VAL A 46 4.61 -17.63 8.85
CA VAL A 46 5.55 -16.95 7.94
C VAL A 46 6.28 -15.81 8.68
N PRO A 47 7.30 -16.13 9.49
CA PRO A 47 8.00 -15.12 10.31
C PRO A 47 8.74 -14.03 9.51
N SER A 48 8.95 -14.24 8.20
CA SER A 48 9.64 -13.30 7.31
C SER A 48 8.74 -12.19 6.76
N THR A 49 7.44 -12.20 7.02
CA THR A 49 6.46 -11.30 6.38
C THR A 49 6.77 -9.82 6.65
N ARG A 50 7.14 -9.45 7.88
CA ARG A 50 7.55 -8.06 8.19
C ARG A 50 8.74 -7.60 7.34
N ARG A 51 9.76 -8.45 7.18
CA ARG A 51 10.93 -8.13 6.35
C ARG A 51 10.55 -8.01 4.88
N LEU A 52 9.64 -8.86 4.41
CA LEU A 52 9.11 -8.79 3.05
C LEU A 52 8.39 -7.46 2.81
N ALA A 53 7.50 -7.03 3.71
CA ALA A 53 6.80 -5.75 3.60
C ALA A 53 7.75 -4.55 3.53
N LEU A 54 8.74 -4.49 4.41
CA LEU A 54 9.76 -3.43 4.40
C LEU A 54 10.57 -3.43 3.09
N ASN A 55 10.96 -4.61 2.60
CA ASN A 55 11.69 -4.73 1.34
C ASN A 55 10.85 -4.31 0.15
N ASN A 56 9.57 -4.68 0.12
CA ASN A 56 8.62 -4.28 -0.90
C ASN A 56 8.47 -2.75 -0.94
N ARG A 57 8.31 -2.10 0.23
CA ARG A 57 8.23 -0.63 0.28
C ARG A 57 9.48 0.04 -0.25
N ARG A 58 10.66 -0.44 0.15
CA ARG A 58 11.95 0.08 -0.35
C ARG A 58 12.10 -0.14 -1.86
N PHE A 59 11.60 -1.25 -2.38
CA PHE A 59 11.63 -1.53 -3.82
C PHE A 59 10.76 -0.53 -4.59
N LEU A 60 9.52 -0.32 -4.16
CA LEU A 60 8.62 0.69 -4.74
C LEU A 60 9.30 2.07 -4.78
N GLN A 61 9.89 2.50 -3.66
CA GLN A 61 10.59 3.79 -3.59
C GLN A 61 11.70 3.93 -4.64
N ARG A 62 12.53 2.89 -4.80
CA ARG A 62 13.62 2.90 -5.78
C ARG A 62 13.09 2.89 -7.21
N VAL A 63 12.10 2.06 -7.51
CA VAL A 63 11.56 1.92 -8.87
C VAL A 63 10.88 3.20 -9.32
N VAL A 64 10.03 3.81 -8.49
CA VAL A 64 9.36 5.07 -8.84
C VAL A 64 10.38 6.17 -9.12
N ARG A 65 11.42 6.27 -8.28
CA ARG A 65 12.50 7.23 -8.49
C ARG A 65 13.23 6.98 -9.81
N VAL A 66 13.65 5.75 -10.08
CA VAL A 66 14.34 5.38 -11.35
C VAL A 66 13.47 5.68 -12.56
N LEU A 67 12.17 5.34 -12.52
CA LEU A 67 11.24 5.64 -13.61
C LEU A 67 11.09 7.14 -13.87
N ALA A 68 11.04 7.96 -12.81
CA ALA A 68 10.94 9.41 -12.93
C ALA A 68 12.27 10.06 -13.39
N GLU A 69 13.40 9.66 -12.79
CA GLU A 69 14.73 10.23 -13.02
C GLU A 69 15.31 9.78 -14.36
N ASP A 70 15.48 8.47 -14.55
CA ASP A 70 16.27 7.90 -15.64
C ASP A 70 15.45 7.71 -16.91
N TYR A 71 14.15 7.43 -16.77
CA TYR A 71 13.25 7.11 -17.88
C TYR A 71 12.25 8.21 -18.23
N GLY A 72 12.24 9.32 -17.50
CA GLY A 72 11.40 10.47 -17.83
C GLY A 72 9.88 10.22 -17.68
N ILE A 73 9.46 9.21 -16.92
CA ILE A 73 8.02 8.93 -16.70
C ILE A 73 7.40 10.02 -15.83
N ARG A 74 6.23 10.54 -16.24
CA ARG A 74 5.48 11.62 -15.56
C ARG A 74 4.05 11.25 -15.19
N GLN A 75 3.60 10.06 -15.58
CA GLN A 75 2.25 9.58 -15.31
C GLN A 75 2.34 8.19 -14.71
N PHE A 76 1.76 8.02 -13.54
CA PHE A 76 1.78 6.76 -12.80
C PHE A 76 0.34 6.34 -12.51
N LEU A 77 0.07 5.04 -12.67
CA LEU A 77 -1.13 4.38 -12.17
C LEU A 77 -0.66 3.38 -11.11
N ASP A 78 -1.00 3.65 -9.85
CA ASP A 78 -0.67 2.80 -8.70
C ASP A 78 -1.92 2.00 -8.30
N HIS A 79 -1.95 0.72 -8.71
CA HIS A 79 -3.07 -0.18 -8.50
C HIS A 79 -2.79 -1.13 -7.33
N GLY A 80 -3.60 -1.06 -6.29
CA GLY A 80 -3.33 -1.65 -4.98
C GLY A 80 -2.39 -0.76 -4.17
N SER A 81 -2.69 0.55 -4.12
CA SER A 81 -1.84 1.55 -3.48
C SER A 81 -1.65 1.31 -1.99
N GLY A 82 -2.61 0.64 -1.35
CA GLY A 82 -2.67 0.48 0.08
C GLY A 82 -2.82 1.82 0.81
N LEU A 83 -2.69 1.77 2.14
CA LEU A 83 -2.84 2.96 2.97
C LEU A 83 -1.70 3.97 2.74
N PRO A 84 -1.97 5.27 2.89
CA PRO A 84 -0.94 6.29 2.83
C PRO A 84 0.21 5.99 3.80
N THR A 85 1.43 5.88 3.27
CA THR A 85 2.64 5.60 4.07
C THR A 85 3.71 6.65 3.82
N GLN A 86 4.86 6.54 4.50
CA GLN A 86 6.00 7.45 4.27
C GLN A 86 6.55 7.24 2.84
N ASP A 87 6.68 8.33 2.07
CA ASP A 87 7.12 8.37 0.67
C ASP A 87 6.19 7.70 -0.35
N ASN A 88 4.95 8.17 -0.48
CA ASN A 88 4.01 7.71 -1.51
C ASN A 88 4.54 8.00 -2.93
N VAL A 89 4.01 7.28 -3.93
CA VAL A 89 4.46 7.34 -5.34
C VAL A 89 4.55 8.78 -5.85
N HIS A 90 3.54 9.60 -5.57
CA HIS A 90 3.47 11.01 -5.99
C HIS A 90 4.55 11.85 -5.32
N GLN A 91 4.84 11.61 -4.03
CA GLN A 91 5.88 12.35 -3.31
C GLN A 91 7.25 12.04 -3.90
N ILE A 92 7.51 10.77 -4.25
CA ILE A 92 8.77 10.37 -4.89
C ILE A 92 8.87 10.97 -6.30
N ALA A 93 7.84 10.79 -7.13
CA ALA A 93 7.85 11.28 -8.51
C ALA A 93 7.93 12.81 -8.58
N GLN A 94 7.21 13.54 -7.72
CA GLN A 94 7.17 15.01 -7.73
C GLN A 94 8.41 15.66 -7.15
N ARG A 95 9.17 14.96 -6.28
CA ARG A 95 10.52 15.41 -5.89
C ARG A 95 11.48 15.45 -7.07
N VAL A 96 11.31 14.54 -8.04
CA VAL A 96 12.12 14.48 -9.26
C VAL A 96 11.59 15.46 -10.31
N ALA A 97 10.27 15.45 -10.52
CA ALA A 97 9.58 16.19 -11.57
C ALA A 97 8.21 16.67 -11.05
N PRO A 98 8.10 17.92 -10.58
CA PRO A 98 6.89 18.45 -9.93
C PRO A 98 5.60 18.34 -10.75
N GLU A 99 5.70 18.25 -12.08
CA GLU A 99 4.58 18.07 -13.00
C GLU A 99 4.02 16.63 -13.06
N SER A 100 4.66 15.69 -12.36
CA SER A 100 4.26 14.28 -12.33
C SER A 100 2.86 14.09 -11.74
N ARG A 101 2.08 13.22 -12.36
CA ARG A 101 0.69 12.90 -11.99
C ARG A 101 0.59 11.43 -11.59
N VAL A 102 -0.17 11.16 -10.55
CA VAL A 102 -0.38 9.81 -10.03
C VAL A 102 -1.86 9.59 -9.80
N VAL A 103 -2.37 8.47 -10.29
CA VAL A 103 -3.69 7.94 -9.92
C VAL A 103 -3.47 6.75 -9.01
N TYR A 104 -4.10 6.78 -7.83
CA TYR A 104 -4.14 5.65 -6.90
C TYR A 104 -5.47 4.93 -7.05
N VAL A 105 -5.41 3.60 -7.06
CA VAL A 105 -6.58 2.74 -7.13
C VAL A 105 -6.44 1.68 -6.04
N ASP A 106 -7.46 1.56 -5.20
CA ASP A 106 -7.56 0.50 -4.21
C ASP A 106 -9.02 0.13 -3.98
N ASN A 107 -9.24 -1.06 -3.44
CA ASN A 107 -10.57 -1.58 -3.16
C ASN A 107 -10.90 -1.57 -1.66
N ASP A 108 -9.93 -1.28 -0.80
CA ASP A 108 -10.13 -1.06 0.62
C ASP A 108 -10.72 0.36 0.86
N PRO A 109 -11.92 0.49 1.45
CA PRO A 109 -12.57 1.78 1.66
C PRO A 109 -11.81 2.71 2.62
N MET A 110 -10.78 2.22 3.32
CA MET A 110 -9.93 3.05 4.16
C MET A 110 -8.83 3.80 3.36
N VAL A 111 -8.61 3.44 2.10
CA VAL A 111 -7.52 3.99 1.27
C VAL A 111 -7.91 5.28 0.54
N LEU A 112 -9.18 5.43 0.15
CA LEU A 112 -9.70 6.52 -0.69
C LEU A 112 -10.50 7.56 0.09
#